data_AF-A0A849EIP5-F1
#
_entry.id   AF-A0A849EIP5-F1
#
_cell.length_a   1.000
_cell.length_b   1.000
_cell.length_c   1.000
_cell.angle_alpha   90.00
_cell.angle_beta   90.00
_cell.angle_gamma   90.00
#
_symmetry.space_group_name_H-M   'P 1'
#
loop_
_entity.id
_entity.type
_entity.pdbx_description
1 polymer ?
#
loop_
_entity_poly.entity_id
_entity_poly.type
_entity_poly.pdbx_seq_one_letter_code
_entity_poly.pdbx_strand_id
1 'polypeptide(L)'
;IIEILLLYGREEREFEDLVLKENESGDLVYEPERKESRVYSKIYLDLQEDEIEMSHDHFRKIYYSLMESLNEKEDFSIASFLNELDQELVNNISSILMEEEKYRLHNWERKDIYPKAKKQQVSQEVTETILALRCHLINKRINELQKETKDIMEDNRETLEEVINYQKLKVLLSDKLSRVLS
;
A
#
# COMPACT_ATOMS: atom_id res chain seq x y z
N ILE A 1 -0.40 -0.50 -6.27
CA ILE A 1 -1.78 -0.65 -5.73
C ILE A 1 -2.76 -1.07 -6.82
N ILE A 2 -3.11 -0.21 -7.80
CA ILE A 2 -4.11 -0.54 -8.86
C ILE A 2 -3.76 -1.83 -9.60
N GLU A 3 -2.50 -1.98 -9.99
CA GLU A 3 -1.97 -3.20 -10.60
C GLU A 3 -2.17 -4.44 -9.73
N ILE A 4 -1.74 -4.39 -8.46
CA ILE A 4 -1.92 -5.48 -7.49
C ILE A 4 -3.41 -5.86 -7.38
N LEU A 5 -4.31 -4.88 -7.39
CA LEU A 5 -5.75 -5.12 -7.34
C LEU A 5 -6.28 -5.78 -8.61
N LEU A 6 -5.82 -5.35 -9.79
CA LEU A 6 -6.18 -5.93 -11.08
C LEU A 6 -5.72 -7.39 -11.21
N LEU A 7 -4.49 -7.68 -10.77
CA LEU A 7 -3.86 -8.99 -10.94
C LEU A 7 -4.25 -9.97 -9.82
N TYR A 8 -4.31 -9.50 -8.59
CA TYR A 8 -4.36 -10.34 -7.40
C TYR A 8 -5.51 -10.01 -6.45
N GLY A 9 -6.34 -9.01 -6.75
CA GLY A 9 -7.33 -8.47 -5.81
C GLY A 9 -8.19 -9.52 -5.12
N ARG A 10 -8.67 -10.54 -5.85
CA ARG A 10 -9.53 -11.61 -5.29
C ARG A 10 -8.77 -12.74 -4.60
N GLU A 11 -7.46 -12.81 -4.74
CA GLU A 11 -6.71 -13.90 -4.16
C GLU A 11 -6.77 -13.84 -2.63
N GLU A 12 -7.04 -14.98 -2.00
CA GLU A 12 -6.89 -15.13 -0.56
C GLU A 12 -5.42 -15.37 -0.22
N ARG A 13 -4.95 -14.61 0.76
CA ARG A 13 -3.56 -14.57 1.17
C ARG A 13 -3.49 -14.39 2.69
N GLU A 14 -2.47 -14.98 3.31
CA GLU A 14 -2.12 -14.74 4.70
C GLU A 14 -1.28 -13.46 4.78
N PHE A 15 -1.69 -12.54 5.66
CA PHE A 15 -0.98 -11.31 5.97
C PHE A 15 -0.56 -11.32 7.44
N GLU A 16 0.58 -10.71 7.75
CA GLU A 16 1.06 -10.56 9.12
C GLU A 16 0.96 -9.08 9.54
N ASP A 17 0.13 -8.83 10.55
CA ASP A 17 -0.05 -7.52 11.16
C ASP A 17 0.54 -7.48 12.57
N LEU A 18 0.81 -6.28 13.07
CA LEU A 18 1.27 -6.08 14.45
C LEU A 18 0.10 -5.60 15.29
N VAL A 19 -0.29 -6.37 16.30
CA VAL A 19 -1.39 -6.04 17.20
C VAL A 19 -0.87 -5.76 18.60
N LEU A 20 -1.43 -4.74 19.26
CA LEU A 20 -1.07 -4.40 20.62
C LEU A 20 -1.79 -5.35 21.59
N LYS A 21 -1.03 -6.16 22.34
CA LYS A 21 -1.54 -7.13 23.30
C LYS A 21 -0.89 -6.91 24.67
N GLU A 22 -1.63 -7.22 25.73
CA GLU A 22 -1.11 -7.22 27.10
C GLU A 22 -0.36 -8.53 27.34
N ASN A 23 0.91 -8.45 27.76
CA ASN A 23 1.71 -9.63 28.08
C ASN A 23 1.43 -10.13 29.51
N GLU A 24 2.06 -11.24 29.90
CA GLU A 24 1.90 -11.85 31.24
C GLU A 24 2.28 -10.91 32.41
N SER A 25 3.06 -9.85 32.15
CA SER A 25 3.47 -8.84 33.14
C SER A 25 2.51 -7.65 33.23
N GLY A 26 1.49 -7.57 32.37
CA GLY A 26 0.58 -6.44 32.27
C GLY A 26 1.09 -5.29 31.37
N ASP A 27 2.19 -5.48 30.65
CA ASP A 27 2.73 -4.48 29.73
C ASP A 27 2.13 -4.65 28.33
N LEU A 28 1.83 -3.53 27.66
CA LEU A 28 1.37 -3.52 26.27
C LEU A 28 2.55 -3.70 25.30
N VAL A 29 2.55 -4.79 24.54
CA VAL A 29 3.58 -5.13 23.54
C VAL A 29 2.95 -5.42 22.18
N TYR A 30 3.68 -5.14 21.11
CA TYR A 30 3.25 -5.51 19.76
C TYR A 30 3.60 -6.96 19.46
N GLU A 31 2.60 -7.76 19.10
CA GLU A 31 2.77 -9.14 18.68
C GLU A 31 2.35 -9.33 17.21
N PRO A 32 3.08 -10.14 16.44
CA PRO A 32 2.66 -10.50 15.08
C PRO A 32 1.41 -11.38 15.14
N GLU A 33 0.42 -11.05 14.32
CA GLU A 33 -0.80 -11.82 14.14
C GLU A 33 -1.03 -12.07 12.65
N ARG A 34 -1.25 -13.34 12.31
CA ARG A 34 -1.48 -13.77 10.93
C ARG A 34 -2.96 -13.89 10.66
N LYS A 35 -3.41 -13.27 9.57
CA LYS A 35 -4.81 -13.25 9.16
C LYS A 35 -4.93 -13.54 7.67
N GLU A 36 -5.78 -14.48 7.32
CA GLU A 36 -6.19 -14.68 5.93
C GLU A 36 -7.22 -13.62 5.52
N SER A 37 -6.99 -13.00 4.37
CA SER A 37 -7.89 -12.02 3.77
C SER A 37 -7.73 -12.03 2.26
N ARG A 38 -8.77 -11.59 1.55
CA ARG A 38 -8.62 -11.21 0.14
C ARG A 38 -7.70 -9.99 0.04
N VAL A 39 -6.88 -9.95 -1.01
CA VAL A 39 -5.93 -8.84 -1.26
C VAL A 39 -6.65 -7.49 -1.33
N TYR A 40 -7.78 -7.40 -2.03
CA TYR A 40 -8.54 -6.15 -2.12
C TYR A 40 -9.05 -5.68 -0.76
N SER A 41 -9.51 -6.61 0.08
CA SER A 41 -10.01 -6.29 1.42
C SER A 41 -8.87 -5.83 2.33
N LYS A 42 -7.69 -6.46 2.25
CA LYS A 42 -6.51 -6.04 3.01
C LYS A 42 -6.07 -4.64 2.62
N ILE A 43 -5.90 -4.37 1.32
CA ILE A 43 -5.54 -3.04 0.82
C ILE A 43 -6.57 -1.99 1.24
N TYR A 44 -7.86 -2.31 1.11
CA TYR A 44 -8.92 -1.39 1.51
C TYR A 44 -8.86 -1.02 3.00
N LEU A 45 -8.75 -2.03 3.87
CA LEU A 45 -8.68 -1.83 5.31
C LEU A 45 -7.43 -1.03 5.72
N ASP A 46 -6.26 -1.36 5.16
CA ASP A 46 -5.01 -0.65 5.48
C ASP A 46 -5.07 0.83 5.08
N LEU A 47 -5.65 1.13 3.90
CA LEU A 47 -5.81 2.52 3.44
C LEU A 47 -6.87 3.28 4.25
N GLN A 48 -7.93 2.60 4.69
CA GLN A 48 -8.99 3.20 5.49
C GLN A 48 -8.52 3.48 6.92
N GLU A 49 -7.75 2.57 7.53
CA GLU A 49 -7.15 2.77 8.85
C GLU A 49 -6.22 3.99 8.87
N ASP A 50 -5.48 4.22 7.78
CA ASP A 50 -4.62 5.39 7.61
C ASP A 50 -5.37 6.67 7.20
N GLU A 51 -6.71 6.61 7.05
CA GLU A 51 -7.56 7.71 6.54
C GLU A 51 -7.03 8.33 5.23
N ILE A 52 -6.49 7.50 4.33
CA ILE A 52 -5.82 8.01 3.13
C ILE A 52 -6.83 8.56 2.12
N GLU A 53 -6.80 9.87 1.94
CA GLU A 53 -7.50 10.53 0.86
C GLU A 53 -6.70 10.45 -0.45
N MET A 54 -7.28 9.79 -1.45
CA MET A 54 -6.69 9.75 -2.79
C MET A 54 -6.85 11.10 -3.48
N SER A 55 -5.75 11.85 -3.54
CA SER A 55 -5.72 13.23 -4.07
C SER A 55 -5.76 13.30 -5.60
N HIS A 56 -5.41 12.22 -6.30
CA HIS A 56 -5.39 12.18 -7.77
C HIS A 56 -6.72 11.65 -8.31
N ASP A 57 -7.46 12.50 -9.02
CA ASP A 57 -8.84 12.21 -9.47
C ASP A 57 -8.97 10.93 -10.29
N HIS A 58 -8.12 10.70 -11.29
CA HIS A 58 -8.13 9.46 -12.09
C HIS A 58 -7.86 8.22 -11.25
N PHE A 59 -6.80 8.25 -10.43
CA PHE A 59 -6.44 7.13 -9.56
C PHE A 59 -7.58 6.79 -8.60
N ARG A 60 -8.20 7.81 -8.00
CA ARG A 60 -9.35 7.67 -7.10
C ARG A 60 -10.52 7.00 -7.81
N LYS A 61 -10.88 7.45 -9.01
CA LYS A 61 -11.96 6.84 -9.81
C LYS A 61 -11.67 5.37 -10.12
N ILE A 62 -10.48 5.06 -10.62
CA ILE A 62 -10.09 3.68 -10.96
C ILE A 62 -10.12 2.79 -9.71
N TYR A 63 -9.57 3.27 -8.59
CA TYR A 63 -9.52 2.54 -7.33
C TYR A 63 -10.93 2.17 -6.85
N TYR A 64 -11.85 3.13 -6.78
CA TYR A 64 -13.20 2.86 -6.29
C TYR A 64 -13.98 1.93 -7.21
N SER A 65 -13.91 2.12 -8.53
CA SER A 65 -14.54 1.21 -9.49
C SER A 65 -13.97 -0.21 -9.41
N LEU A 66 -12.67 -0.35 -9.13
CA LEU A 66 -12.05 -1.65 -8.85
C LEU A 66 -12.57 -2.28 -7.57
N MET A 67 -12.64 -1.52 -6.48
CA MET A 67 -13.15 -2.02 -5.19
C MET A 67 -14.59 -2.53 -5.33
N GLU A 68 -15.46 -1.76 -5.99
CA GLU A 68 -16.84 -2.14 -6.29
C GLU A 68 -16.88 -3.44 -7.11
N SER A 69 -16.16 -3.48 -8.23
CA SER A 69 -16.13 -4.66 -9.10
C SER A 69 -15.56 -5.91 -8.43
N LEU A 70 -14.54 -5.77 -7.57
CA LEU A 70 -13.93 -6.87 -6.84
C LEU A 70 -14.82 -7.39 -5.71
N ASN A 71 -15.63 -6.51 -5.11
CA ASN A 71 -16.53 -6.85 -4.02
C ASN A 71 -17.85 -7.46 -4.50
N GLU A 72 -18.45 -6.96 -5.58
CA GLU A 72 -19.80 -7.33 -6.02
C GLU A 72 -19.83 -8.53 -6.97
N LYS A 73 -18.87 -8.65 -7.87
CA LYS A 73 -18.91 -9.68 -8.93
C LYS A 73 -18.35 -10.98 -8.39
N GLU A 74 -18.91 -12.12 -8.75
CA GLU A 74 -18.35 -13.43 -8.34
C GLU A 74 -17.15 -13.83 -9.22
N ASP A 75 -17.19 -13.44 -10.50
CA ASP A 75 -16.13 -13.64 -11.48
C ASP A 75 -15.61 -12.29 -12.00
N PHE A 76 -14.54 -11.78 -11.39
CA PHE A 76 -13.84 -10.59 -11.89
C PHE A 76 -12.97 -10.97 -13.08
N SER A 77 -13.09 -10.23 -14.18
CA SER A 77 -12.12 -10.28 -15.27
C SER A 77 -11.68 -8.86 -15.62
N ILE A 78 -10.38 -8.68 -15.88
CA ILE A 78 -9.81 -7.40 -16.28
C ILE A 78 -10.50 -6.90 -17.57
N ALA A 79 -10.75 -7.79 -18.53
CA ALA A 79 -11.41 -7.43 -19.79
C ALA A 79 -12.83 -6.89 -19.56
N SER A 80 -13.64 -7.55 -18.73
CA SER A 80 -14.98 -7.08 -18.39
C SER A 80 -14.94 -5.75 -17.65
N PHE A 81 -14.01 -5.59 -16.71
CA PHE A 81 -13.82 -4.34 -15.98
C PHE A 81 -13.45 -3.18 -16.90
N LEU A 82 -12.48 -3.36 -17.81
CA LEU A 82 -12.07 -2.31 -18.76
C LEU A 82 -13.20 -1.90 -19.69
N ASN A 83 -14.11 -2.80 -20.08
CA ASN A 83 -15.24 -2.48 -20.93
C ASN A 83 -16.30 -1.60 -20.26
N GLU A 84 -16.30 -1.51 -18.93
CA GLU A 84 -17.25 -0.69 -18.15
C GLU A 84 -16.72 0.71 -17.87
N LEU A 85 -15.43 0.96 -18.13
CA LEU A 85 -14.78 2.24 -17.90
C LEU A 85 -14.81 3.13 -19.14
N ASP A 86 -14.69 4.44 -18.91
CA ASP A 86 -14.46 5.38 -20.00
C ASP A 86 -13.07 5.17 -20.65
N GLN A 87 -12.92 5.63 -21.90
CA GLN A 87 -11.67 5.44 -22.66
C GLN A 87 -10.45 6.08 -21.99
N GLU A 88 -10.64 7.18 -21.25
CA GLU A 88 -9.56 7.88 -20.58
C GLU A 88 -8.99 7.03 -19.44
N LEU A 89 -9.84 6.44 -18.59
CA LEU A 89 -9.44 5.55 -17.51
C LEU A 89 -8.84 4.25 -18.05
N VAL A 90 -9.37 3.69 -19.15
CA VAL A 90 -8.80 2.51 -19.82
C VAL A 90 -7.36 2.76 -20.27
N ASN A 91 -7.08 3.94 -20.86
CA ASN A 91 -5.73 4.29 -21.31
C ASN A 91 -4.75 4.43 -20.14
N ASN A 92 -5.20 4.99 -19.01
CA ASN A 92 -4.39 5.07 -17.78
C ASN A 92 -4.05 3.68 -17.24
N ILE A 93 -5.05 2.79 -17.15
CA ILE A 93 -4.84 1.41 -16.67
C ILE A 93 -3.91 0.65 -17.61
N SER A 94 -4.11 0.78 -18.92
CA SER A 94 -3.25 0.14 -19.92
C SER A 94 -1.80 0.59 -19.78
N SER A 95 -1.57 1.88 -19.53
CA SER A 95 -0.22 2.42 -19.29
C SER A 95 0.42 1.80 -18.04
N ILE A 96 -0.34 1.67 -16.95
CA ILE A 96 0.11 1.01 -15.72
C ILE A 96 0.51 -0.45 -15.99
N LEU A 97 -0.32 -1.20 -16.72
CA LEU A 97 -0.05 -2.61 -17.05
C LEU A 97 1.11 -2.78 -18.03
N MET A 98 1.28 -1.87 -18.99
CA MET A 98 2.38 -1.91 -19.97
C MET A 98 3.73 -1.56 -19.34
N GLU A 99 3.76 -0.70 -18.33
CA GLU A 99 4.98 -0.37 -17.59
C GLU A 99 5.57 -1.63 -16.94
N GLU A 100 4.72 -2.53 -16.42
CA GLU A 100 5.13 -3.83 -15.89
C GLU A 100 5.72 -4.76 -16.96
N GLU A 101 5.12 -4.86 -18.15
CA GLU A 101 5.59 -5.73 -19.23
C GLU A 101 7.03 -5.38 -19.66
N LYS A 102 7.37 -4.07 -19.63
CA LYS A 102 8.72 -3.57 -19.85
C LYS A 102 9.72 -4.02 -18.77
N TYR A 103 9.32 -4.04 -17.51
CA TYR A 103 10.14 -4.57 -16.40
C TYR A 103 10.22 -6.10 -16.39
N ARG A 104 9.14 -6.80 -16.79
CA ARG A 104 9.09 -8.26 -16.91
C ARG A 104 9.93 -8.80 -18.06
N LEU A 105 9.87 -8.19 -19.25
CA LEU A 105 10.70 -8.57 -20.40
C LEU A 105 12.20 -8.37 -20.12
N HIS A 106 12.56 -7.31 -19.40
CA HIS A 106 13.94 -7.05 -18.99
C HIS A 106 14.46 -8.05 -17.93
N ASN A 107 13.57 -8.66 -17.14
CA ASN A 107 13.93 -9.63 -16.10
C ASN A 107 13.96 -11.10 -16.61
N TRP A 108 13.31 -11.42 -17.73
CA TRP A 108 13.28 -12.79 -18.26
C TRP A 108 14.63 -13.21 -18.87
N GLU A 109 15.36 -12.30 -19.51
CA GLU A 109 16.66 -12.63 -20.14
C GLU A 109 17.77 -13.05 -19.16
N ARG A 110 17.58 -12.93 -17.83
CA ARG A 110 18.69 -13.12 -16.87
C ARG A 110 18.58 -14.25 -15.86
N LYS A 111 17.42 -14.81 -15.50
CA LYS A 111 17.41 -15.89 -14.48
C LYS A 111 16.27 -16.91 -14.64
N ASP A 112 16.68 -18.15 -14.93
CA ASP A 112 15.95 -19.40 -14.69
C ASP A 112 15.49 -19.50 -13.21
N ILE A 113 14.30 -18.98 -12.87
CA ILE A 113 13.70 -19.19 -11.53
C ILE A 113 12.27 -19.70 -11.72
N TYR A 114 12.06 -20.99 -11.39
CA TYR A 114 10.79 -21.69 -11.50
C TYR A 114 9.73 -21.22 -10.49
N PRO A 115 8.42 -21.31 -10.82
CA PRO A 115 7.31 -20.64 -10.15
C PRO A 115 6.79 -21.38 -8.90
N LYS A 116 7.68 -21.62 -7.93
CA LYS A 116 7.28 -22.07 -6.56
C LYS A 116 7.24 -20.93 -5.53
N ALA A 117 7.77 -19.74 -5.87
CA ALA A 117 7.87 -18.57 -4.99
C ALA A 117 6.68 -17.57 -5.07
N LYS A 118 5.74 -17.74 -6.01
CA LYS A 118 4.76 -16.69 -6.36
C LYS A 118 3.64 -16.45 -5.33
N LYS A 119 3.27 -17.42 -4.49
CA LYS A 119 2.13 -17.25 -3.54
C LYS A 119 2.49 -16.37 -2.34
N GLN A 120 3.69 -16.54 -1.81
CA GLN A 120 4.20 -15.75 -0.68
C GLN A 120 4.61 -14.33 -1.11
N GLN A 121 4.94 -14.18 -2.40
CA GLN A 121 5.32 -12.91 -3.01
C GLN A 121 4.20 -11.87 -2.99
N VAL A 122 2.93 -12.26 -3.19
CA VAL A 122 1.81 -11.29 -3.25
C VAL A 122 1.54 -10.64 -1.89
N SER A 123 1.51 -11.42 -0.79
CA SER A 123 1.32 -10.86 0.56
C SER A 123 2.43 -9.85 0.91
N GLN A 124 3.66 -10.21 0.57
CA GLN A 124 4.83 -9.38 0.77
C GLN A 124 4.75 -8.11 -0.10
N GLU A 125 4.42 -8.24 -1.39
CA GLU A 125 4.30 -7.13 -2.34
C GLU A 125 3.22 -6.12 -1.90
N VAL A 126 2.06 -6.61 -1.43
CA VAL A 126 1.01 -5.76 -0.84
C VAL A 126 1.55 -5.01 0.36
N THR A 127 2.20 -5.72 1.29
CA THR A 127 2.74 -5.15 2.53
C THR A 127 3.79 -4.08 2.24
N GLU A 128 4.74 -4.38 1.36
CA GLU A 128 5.79 -3.44 0.92
C GLU A 128 5.19 -2.22 0.24
N THR A 129 4.19 -2.41 -0.62
CA THR A 129 3.51 -1.31 -1.32
C THR A 129 2.82 -0.36 -0.34
N ILE A 130 2.10 -0.88 0.65
CA ILE A 130 1.43 -0.08 1.68
C ILE A 130 2.47 0.64 2.56
N LEU A 131 3.52 -0.05 3.01
CA LEU A 131 4.59 0.56 3.80
C LEU A 131 5.33 1.65 3.03
N ALA A 132 5.59 1.45 1.74
CA ALA A 132 6.20 2.45 0.87
C ALA A 132 5.31 3.69 0.72
N LEU A 133 3.99 3.51 0.57
CA LEU A 133 3.03 4.60 0.54
C LEU A 133 3.04 5.38 1.86
N ARG A 134 2.95 4.70 3.02
CA ARG A 134 3.02 5.34 4.34
C ARG A 134 4.30 6.15 4.51
N CYS A 135 5.44 5.58 4.14
CA CYS A 135 6.73 6.29 4.15
C CYS A 135 6.70 7.54 3.26
N HIS A 136 6.12 7.45 2.06
CA HIS A 136 5.98 8.61 1.17
C HIS A 136 5.12 9.72 1.79
N LEU A 137 3.95 9.36 2.33
CA LEU A 137 3.01 10.30 2.94
C LEU A 137 3.60 10.98 4.18
N ILE A 138 4.28 10.23 5.05
CA ILE A 138 4.97 10.79 6.22
C ILE A 138 6.07 11.76 5.79
N ASN A 139 6.88 11.40 4.79
CA ASN A 139 7.91 12.31 4.28
C ASN A 139 7.29 13.58 3.68
N LYS A 140 6.18 13.46 2.95
CA LYS A 140 5.45 14.61 2.40
C LYS A 140 4.96 15.52 3.54
N ARG A 141 4.33 14.95 4.57
CA ARG A 141 3.83 15.71 5.74
C ARG A 141 4.96 16.40 6.51
N ILE A 142 6.07 15.71 6.78
CA ILE A 142 7.27 16.32 7.39
C ILE A 142 7.75 17.52 6.57
N ASN A 143 7.84 17.38 5.25
CA ASN A 143 8.30 18.46 4.37
C ASN A 143 7.34 19.66 4.34
N GLU A 144 6.03 19.43 4.51
CA GLU A 144 5.02 20.49 4.61
C GLU A 144 5.17 21.25 5.93
N LEU A 145 5.22 20.53 7.06
CA LEU A 145 5.42 21.12 8.40
C LEU A 145 6.74 21.92 8.46
N GLN A 146 7.82 21.38 7.89
CA GLN A 146 9.11 22.09 7.84
C GLN A 146 9.09 23.38 7.01
N LYS A 147 8.17 23.52 6.05
CA LYS A 147 7.99 24.78 5.31
C LYS A 147 7.24 25.81 6.13
N GLU A 148 6.27 25.38 6.93
CA GLU A 148 5.50 26.24 7.84
C GLU A 148 6.40 26.84 8.92
N THR A 149 7.35 26.07 9.47
CA THR A 149 8.29 26.55 10.51
C THR A 149 9.43 27.45 10.00
N LYS A 150 9.39 27.92 8.75
CA LYS A 150 10.46 28.79 8.21
C LYS A 150 10.35 30.23 8.68
N ASP A 151 9.20 30.64 9.18
CA ASP A 151 9.03 31.97 9.76
C ASP A 151 9.53 31.99 11.21
N ILE A 152 10.49 32.88 11.49
CA ILE A 152 11.21 32.97 12.76
C ILE A 152 10.37 33.75 13.79
N MET A 153 9.31 34.43 13.34
CA MET A 153 8.46 35.26 14.20
C MET A 153 7.30 34.50 14.87
N GLU A 154 7.06 33.24 14.51
CA GLU A 154 5.99 32.39 15.06
C GLU A 154 6.51 31.38 16.09
N ASP A 155 5.68 31.06 17.11
CA ASP A 155 5.99 29.98 18.06
C ASP A 155 5.74 28.62 17.39
N ASN A 156 6.82 28.01 16.91
CA ASN A 156 6.79 26.76 16.14
C ASN A 156 6.88 25.49 16.99
N ARG A 157 6.76 25.57 18.32
CA ARG A 157 7.00 24.42 19.23
C ARG A 157 6.10 23.21 18.94
N GLU A 158 4.80 23.43 18.77
CA GLU A 158 3.84 22.37 18.49
C GLU A 158 4.15 21.69 17.15
N THR A 159 4.42 22.46 16.10
CA THR A 159 4.76 21.94 14.77
C THR A 159 6.07 21.14 14.78
N LEU A 160 7.07 21.59 15.54
CA LEU A 160 8.34 20.86 15.71
C LEU A 160 8.13 19.54 16.46
N GLU A 161 7.25 19.51 17.47
CA GLU A 161 6.88 18.27 18.16
C GLU A 161 6.18 17.29 17.21
N GLU A 162 5.28 17.77 16.35
CA GLU A 162 4.63 16.97 15.30
C GLU A 162 5.66 16.37 14.33
N VAL A 163 6.65 17.17 13.88
CA VAL A 163 7.76 16.67 13.03
C VAL A 163 8.55 15.57 13.73
N ILE A 164 8.89 15.72 15.01
CA ILE A 164 9.61 14.70 15.79
C ILE A 164 8.77 13.41 15.87
N ASN A 165 7.47 13.52 16.09
CA ASN A 165 6.58 12.36 16.16
C ASN A 165 6.51 11.60 14.83
N TYR A 166 6.42 12.32 13.70
CA TYR A 166 6.49 11.70 12.37
C TYR A 166 7.84 11.05 12.07
N GLN A 167 8.95 11.63 12.54
CA GLN A 167 10.27 11.02 12.40
C GLN A 167 10.36 9.69 13.17
N LYS A 168 9.81 9.61 14.39
CA LYS A 168 9.73 8.36 15.16
C LYS A 168 8.90 7.31 14.42
N LEU A 169 7.74 7.70 13.88
CA LEU A 169 6.88 6.80 13.09
C LEU A 169 7.60 6.26 11.86
N LYS A 170 8.37 7.10 11.16
CA LYS A 170 9.19 6.70 10.01
C LYS A 170 10.23 5.64 10.37
N VAL A 171 10.87 5.74 11.55
CA VAL A 171 11.82 4.72 12.03
C VAL A 171 11.10 3.39 12.25
N LEU A 172 9.96 3.40 12.93
CA LEU A 172 9.15 2.18 13.17
C LEU A 172 8.73 1.49 11.87
N LEU A 173 8.31 2.27 10.86
CA LEU A 173 7.97 1.72 9.54
C LEU A 173 9.18 1.14 8.81
N SER A 174 10.35 1.77 8.94
CA SER A 174 11.59 1.28 8.33
C SER A 174 12.00 -0.05 8.95
N ASP A 175 11.90 -0.18 10.28
CA ASP A 175 12.17 -1.43 10.99
C ASP A 175 11.20 -2.55 10.56
N LYS A 176 9.90 -2.23 10.40
CA LYS A 176 8.91 -3.18 9.88
C LYS A 176 9.25 -3.61 8.45
N LEU A 177 9.61 -2.68 7.57
CA LEU A 177 10.00 -2.97 6.19
C LEU A 177 11.24 -3.86 6.13
N SER A 178 12.26 -3.60 6.96
CA SER A 178 13.46 -4.45 7.04
C SER A 178 13.16 -5.87 7.51
N ARG A 179 12.17 -6.08 8.38
CA ARG A 179 11.73 -7.42 8.78
C ARG A 179 11.00 -8.16 7.66
N VAL A 180 10.19 -7.45 6.88
CA VAL A 180 9.46 -8.04 5.73
C VAL A 180 10.42 -8.47 4.61
N LEU A 181 11.53 -7.75 4.42
CA LEU A 181 12.55 -8.05 3.41
C LEU A 181 13.57 -9.13 3.84
N SER A 182 13.55 -9.57 5.10
CA SER A 182 14.49 -10.53 5.67
C SER A 182 14.01 -11.97 5.56
#